data_AF-A0A0C2CSB4-F1
#
_entry.id   AF-A0A0C2CSB4-F1
#
_cell.length_a   1.000
_cell.length_b   1.000
_cell.length_c   1.000
_cell.angle_alpha   90.00
_cell.angle_beta   90.00
_cell.angle_gamma   90.00
#
_symmetry.space_group_name_H-M   'P 1'
#
loop_
_entity.id
_entity.type
_entity.pdbx_description
1 polymer ?
#
loop_
_entity_poly.entity_id
_entity_poly.type
_entity_poly.pdbx_seq_one_letter_code
_entity_poly.pdbx_strand_id
1 'polypeptide(L)'
;RYTNFFQGSSPHVSQPQPKSSPSRDWCVVTGEQLQNYDQSEWDALLRHKYIVFARTNPEQKLLIVQEVQRRGETVAVTGGGVNDAPALAHANVGIAMGLCGSDIARQTADIVLLDDNFASIVMGIEEGRLLFDNLRLSLAYTFAHICPEIFPIMLTFALGLPLGLSPLQILSIDLASEMPPAVSLAYEQPEQDIMLTRPRSGKTRLLSKGLLVYAYIFAGGGITIGCIAAYLSVYSYHNISFRDLVFTAEHHWKVGAMNFTTSDGVVYDENKQLYIKGQAAAAWQIVLVMSQVFHLYNCSTRRISVFRHGITNVMSVVAVIVEIALLVMFVYTPLIQYFMDTHDPPTHVWAIAPLVGLYILAFNEGRKYLIRNYPKSKFIKLVKW
;
A
#
# COMPACT_ATOMS: atom_id res chain seq x y z
N ARG A 1 69.53 -4.74 7.44
CA ARG A 1 69.65 -3.29 7.75
C ARG A 1 68.22 -2.79 7.92
N TYR A 2 67.60 -2.56 9.07
CA TYR A 2 67.96 -2.30 10.48
C TYR A 2 66.82 -2.93 11.33
N THR A 3 67.01 -3.92 12.22
CA THR A 3 67.31 -3.84 13.66
C THR A 3 66.71 -2.69 14.49
N ASN A 4 65.83 -3.08 15.41
CA ASN A 4 65.72 -2.69 16.83
C ASN A 4 65.66 -1.20 17.22
N PHE A 5 64.46 -0.75 17.61
CA PHE A 5 64.15 0.33 18.56
C PHE A 5 62.65 0.12 18.90
N PHE A 6 62.18 -0.30 20.07
CA PHE A 6 62.41 0.19 21.42
C PHE A 6 62.02 -0.90 22.46
N GLN A 7 62.92 -1.17 23.40
CA GLN A 7 62.58 -1.58 24.76
C GLN A 7 62.82 -0.33 25.62
N GLY A 8 61.81 0.12 26.36
CA GLY A 8 61.89 1.32 27.19
C GLY A 8 60.74 1.37 28.18
N SER A 9 61.07 1.08 29.43
CA SER A 9 60.29 1.17 30.66
C SER A 9 59.54 2.50 30.85
N SER A 10 58.32 2.41 31.39
CA SER A 10 57.51 3.53 31.88
C SER A 10 58.25 4.41 32.88
N PRO A 11 57.96 5.72 32.86
CA PRO A 11 57.50 6.36 34.09
C PRO A 11 56.17 7.10 33.86
N HIS A 12 55.36 7.14 34.91
CA HIS A 12 54.12 7.91 35.00
C HIS A 12 54.29 9.34 34.47
N VAL A 13 53.70 9.63 33.31
CA VAL A 13 53.47 10.99 32.83
C VAL A 13 51.96 11.19 32.80
N SER A 14 51.47 11.99 33.75
CA SER A 14 50.13 12.57 33.73
C SER A 14 49.94 13.33 32.42
N GLN A 15 49.22 12.73 31.47
CA GLN A 15 48.86 13.42 30.24
C GLN A 15 47.87 14.55 30.55
N PRO A 16 48.13 15.79 30.09
CA PRO A 16 47.19 16.88 30.24
C PRO A 16 45.94 16.57 29.41
N GLN A 17 44.76 16.80 30.01
CA GLN A 17 43.48 16.68 29.31
C GLN A 17 43.53 17.46 27.98
N PRO A 18 43.20 16.83 26.84
CA PRO A 18 43.22 17.53 25.58
C PRO A 18 42.13 18.61 25.59
N LYS A 19 42.58 19.87 25.51
CA LYS A 19 41.75 21.03 25.17
C LYS A 19 40.87 20.68 23.98
N SER A 20 39.59 21.04 24.07
CA SER A 20 38.51 20.78 23.12
C SER A 20 38.96 20.91 21.65
N SER A 21 39.35 19.79 21.04
CA SER A 21 39.46 19.66 19.60
C SER A 21 38.06 19.79 18.99
N PRO A 22 37.91 20.35 17.77
CA PRO A 22 36.65 20.26 17.04
C PRO A 22 36.19 18.80 17.08
N SER A 23 34.97 18.56 17.59
CA SER A 23 34.47 17.21 17.88
C SER A 23 34.71 16.32 16.67
N ARG A 24 35.60 15.34 16.79
CA ARG A 24 35.85 14.41 15.70
C ARG A 24 34.53 13.69 15.40
N ASP A 25 34.09 13.72 14.15
CA ASP A 25 32.87 13.01 13.71
C ASP A 25 33.01 11.48 13.75
N TRP A 26 34.18 10.99 14.16
CA TRP A 26 34.50 9.58 14.27
C TRP A 26 35.01 9.19 15.67
N CYS A 27 34.71 7.96 16.09
CA CYS A 27 35.14 7.40 17.37
C CYS A 27 35.51 5.91 17.22
N VAL A 28 36.53 5.46 17.96
CA VAL A 28 36.94 4.05 18.04
C VAL A 28 36.86 3.62 19.49
N VAL A 29 36.14 2.54 19.76
CA VAL A 29 35.91 2.02 21.12
C VAL A 29 36.28 0.56 21.17
N THR A 30 37.00 0.15 22.22
CA THR A 30 37.37 -1.25 22.43
C THR A 30 36.35 -1.99 23.29
N GLY A 31 36.27 -3.32 23.16
CA GLY A 31 35.38 -4.15 23.98
C GLY A 31 35.54 -3.95 25.50
N GLU A 32 36.77 -3.74 25.97
CA GLU A 32 37.07 -3.48 27.39
C GLU A 32 36.44 -2.16 27.87
N GLN A 33 36.41 -1.13 27.01
CA GLN A 33 35.78 0.14 27.33
C GLN A 33 34.25 0.02 27.40
N LEU A 34 33.64 -0.78 26.52
CA LEU A 34 32.18 -0.95 26.44
C LEU A 34 31.54 -1.51 27.71
N GLN A 35 32.27 -2.33 28.48
CA GLN A 35 31.73 -2.95 29.71
C GLN A 35 31.39 -1.92 30.79
N ASN A 36 32.07 -0.78 30.79
CA ASN A 36 31.93 0.24 31.81
C ASN A 36 31.03 1.41 31.35
N TYR A 37 30.39 1.32 30.18
CA TYR A 37 29.64 2.44 29.62
C TYR A 37 28.26 2.56 30.26
N ASP A 38 27.99 3.74 30.82
CA ASP A 38 26.65 4.14 31.26
C ASP A 38 25.78 4.56 30.07
N GLN A 39 24.47 4.65 30.30
CA GLN A 39 23.51 4.98 29.24
C GLN A 39 23.73 6.37 28.61
N SER A 40 24.23 7.33 29.40
CA SER A 40 24.61 8.67 28.92
C SER A 40 25.86 8.64 28.03
N GLU A 41 26.80 7.73 28.31
CA GLU A 41 28.01 7.53 27.51
C GLU A 41 27.68 6.83 26.19
N TRP A 42 26.76 5.85 26.20
CA TRP A 42 26.20 5.28 24.99
C TRP A 42 25.48 6.33 24.13
N ASP A 43 24.70 7.23 24.73
CA ASP A 43 24.08 8.34 24.01
C ASP A 43 25.12 9.28 23.40
N ALA A 44 26.23 9.53 24.10
CA ALA A 44 27.33 10.33 23.56
C ALA A 44 28.06 9.62 22.42
N LEU A 45 28.34 8.33 22.57
CA LEU A 45 29.01 7.52 21.58
C LEU A 45 28.20 7.45 20.27
N LEU A 46 26.91 7.13 20.37
CA LEU A 46 26.04 6.95 19.20
C LEU A 46 25.65 8.26 18.50
N ARG A 47 26.01 9.43 19.06
CA ARG A 47 25.93 10.71 18.34
C ARG A 47 27.02 10.90 17.29
N HIS A 48 28.13 10.15 17.37
CA HIS A 48 29.18 10.21 16.35
C HIS A 48 28.69 9.56 15.05
N LYS A 49 29.09 10.14 13.91
CA LYS A 49 28.67 9.67 12.59
C LYS A 49 29.39 8.40 12.15
N TYR A 50 30.66 8.25 12.55
CA TYR A 50 31.50 7.12 12.19
C TYR A 50 32.00 6.42 13.45
N ILE A 51 31.59 5.18 13.69
CA ILE A 51 31.92 4.45 14.91
C ILE A 51 32.57 3.12 14.53
N VAL A 52 33.69 2.80 15.17
CA VAL A 52 34.36 1.51 15.03
C VAL A 52 34.44 0.85 16.39
N PHE A 53 33.77 -0.28 16.55
CA PHE A 53 33.91 -1.14 17.71
C PHE A 53 34.97 -2.20 17.43
N ALA A 54 36.05 -2.21 18.21
CA ALA A 54 37.19 -3.09 18.02
C ALA A 54 37.34 -4.07 19.20
N ARG A 55 37.90 -5.27 18.93
CA ARG A 55 38.16 -6.29 19.95
C ARG A 55 36.91 -6.65 20.78
N THR A 56 35.74 -6.71 20.15
CA THR A 56 34.47 -7.07 20.80
C THR A 56 34.26 -8.58 20.84
N ASN A 57 33.78 -9.10 21.96
CA ASN A 57 33.30 -10.48 22.08
C ASN A 57 31.84 -10.63 21.53
N PRO A 58 31.29 -11.85 21.39
CA PRO A 58 29.94 -12.06 20.87
C PRO A 58 28.84 -11.35 21.69
N GLU A 59 28.94 -11.37 23.03
CA GLU A 59 27.99 -10.71 23.93
C GLU A 59 27.99 -9.18 23.75
N GLN A 60 29.15 -8.58 23.52
CA GLN A 60 29.28 -7.15 23.26
C GLN A 60 28.70 -6.76 21.90
N LYS A 61 28.83 -7.61 20.87
CA LYS A 61 28.17 -7.38 19.58
C LYS A 61 26.65 -7.35 19.74
N LEU A 62 26.10 -8.28 20.51
CA LEU A 62 24.68 -8.29 20.86
C LEU A 62 24.30 -7.00 21.64
N LEU A 63 25.08 -6.61 22.63
CA LEU A 63 24.85 -5.38 23.41
C LEU A 63 24.80 -4.14 22.51
N ILE A 64 25.72 -4.03 21.53
CA ILE A 64 25.73 -2.92 20.56
C ILE A 64 24.40 -2.87 19.79
N VAL A 65 23.93 -4.02 19.28
CA VAL A 65 22.66 -4.10 18.55
C VAL A 65 21.50 -3.65 19.44
N GLN A 66 21.43 -4.16 20.67
CA GLN A 66 20.39 -3.82 21.64
C GLN A 66 20.39 -2.31 21.97
N GLU A 67 21.55 -1.72 22.18
CA GLU A 67 21.66 -0.29 22.51
C GLU A 67 21.28 0.61 21.33
N VAL A 68 21.59 0.23 20.09
CA VAL A 68 21.13 0.95 18.91
C VAL A 68 19.61 0.81 18.73
N GLN A 69 19.07 -0.40 18.91
CA GLN A 69 17.61 -0.65 18.85
C GLN A 69 16.84 0.08 19.94
N ARG A 70 17.39 0.17 21.17
CA ARG A 70 16.79 0.87 22.31
C ARG A 70 16.51 2.34 22.01
N ARG A 71 17.29 2.94 21.10
CA ARG A 71 17.15 4.33 20.64
C ARG A 71 16.17 4.49 19.46
N GLY A 72 15.52 3.40 19.06
CA GLY A 72 14.47 3.40 18.05
C GLY A 72 14.96 3.30 16.61
N GLU A 73 16.24 2.98 16.40
CA GLU A 73 16.81 2.75 15.07
C GLU A 73 16.56 1.31 14.61
N THR A 74 16.44 1.12 13.30
CA THR A 74 16.33 -0.23 12.69
C THR A 74 17.71 -0.71 12.31
N VAL A 75 18.12 -1.86 12.85
CA VAL A 75 19.49 -2.38 12.73
C VAL A 75 19.52 -3.63 11.86
N ALA A 76 20.33 -3.59 10.80
CA ALA A 76 20.73 -4.78 10.06
C ALA A 76 22.16 -5.17 10.47
N VAL A 77 22.39 -6.46 10.70
CA VAL A 77 23.73 -6.98 11.05
C VAL A 77 24.17 -7.90 9.93
N THR A 78 25.40 -7.71 9.46
CA THR A 78 26.03 -8.56 8.45
C THR A 78 27.22 -9.28 9.07
N GLY A 79 27.25 -10.61 8.98
CA GLY A 79 28.29 -11.41 9.61
C GLY A 79 28.42 -12.79 8.97
N GLY A 80 29.42 -13.54 9.41
CA GLY A 80 29.66 -14.90 8.90
C GLY A 80 30.29 -15.83 9.94
N GLY A 81 30.87 -15.27 10.99
CA GLY A 81 31.43 -16.07 12.07
C GLY A 81 30.36 -16.57 13.04
N VAL A 82 30.67 -17.66 13.74
CA VAL A 82 29.86 -18.15 14.87
C VAL A 82 29.69 -17.05 15.93
N ASN A 83 30.70 -16.19 16.07
CA ASN A 83 30.70 -15.03 16.97
C ASN A 83 29.68 -13.95 16.60
N ASP A 84 29.15 -13.95 15.37
CA ASP A 84 28.15 -12.99 14.92
C ASP A 84 26.72 -13.49 15.17
N ALA A 85 26.53 -14.79 15.44
CA ALA A 85 25.22 -15.41 15.54
C ALA A 85 24.30 -14.73 16.57
N PRO A 86 24.73 -14.40 17.81
CA PRO A 86 23.86 -13.71 18.76
C PRO A 86 23.40 -12.34 18.25
N ALA A 87 24.28 -11.59 17.57
CA ALA A 87 23.95 -10.28 17.02
C ALA A 87 23.06 -10.38 15.77
N LEU A 88 23.28 -11.40 14.92
CA LEU A 88 22.43 -11.70 13.76
C LEU A 88 20.99 -12.02 14.18
N ALA A 89 20.81 -12.89 15.18
CA ALA A 89 19.49 -13.27 15.69
C ALA A 89 18.71 -12.10 16.30
N HIS A 90 19.40 -11.16 16.93
CA HIS A 90 18.76 -10.04 17.63
C HIS A 90 18.58 -8.80 16.76
N ALA A 91 19.24 -8.74 15.60
CA ALA A 91 19.06 -7.67 14.64
C ALA A 91 17.61 -7.60 14.15
N ASN A 92 17.20 -6.46 13.59
CA ASN A 92 15.91 -6.41 12.89
C ASN A 92 15.97 -7.20 11.58
N VAL A 93 17.15 -7.29 10.97
CA VAL A 93 17.46 -8.17 9.84
C VAL A 93 18.89 -8.67 9.98
N GLY A 94 19.07 -9.96 10.18
CA GLY A 94 20.38 -10.64 10.12
C GLY A 94 20.71 -11.04 8.68
N ILE A 95 21.95 -10.75 8.25
CA ILE A 95 22.45 -11.07 6.90
C ILE A 95 23.73 -11.91 7.03
N ALA A 96 23.70 -13.15 6.53
CA ALA A 96 24.84 -14.06 6.54
C ALA A 96 25.49 -14.22 5.17
N MET A 97 26.80 -14.48 5.17
CA MET A 97 27.54 -14.90 3.98
C MET A 97 27.25 -16.37 3.67
N GLY A 98 26.99 -16.71 2.40
CA GLY A 98 26.62 -18.05 1.96
C GLY A 98 27.81 -19.00 1.77
N LEU A 99 28.93 -18.51 1.24
CA LEU A 99 30.13 -19.30 0.95
C LEU A 99 31.10 -19.30 2.14
N CYS A 100 31.47 -18.12 2.64
CA CYS A 100 32.42 -17.96 3.74
C CYS A 100 31.77 -18.00 5.13
N GLY A 101 30.44 -17.96 5.21
CA GLY A 101 29.72 -17.98 6.49
C GLY A 101 29.64 -19.38 7.10
N SER A 102 29.82 -19.45 8.42
CA SER A 102 29.59 -20.66 9.21
C SER A 102 28.13 -21.11 9.15
N ASP A 103 27.89 -22.41 9.31
CA ASP A 103 26.54 -23.00 9.33
C ASP A 103 25.64 -22.33 10.37
N ILE A 104 26.21 -22.04 11.55
CA ILE A 104 25.49 -21.37 12.63
C ILE A 104 25.06 -19.97 12.21
N ALA A 105 25.94 -19.19 11.57
CA ALA A 105 25.58 -17.86 11.08
C ALA A 105 24.48 -17.91 10.01
N ARG A 106 24.57 -18.85 9.05
CA ARG A 106 23.57 -19.03 7.98
C ARG A 106 22.19 -19.45 8.50
N GLN A 107 22.16 -20.31 9.52
CA GLN A 107 20.90 -20.74 10.16
C GLN A 107 20.28 -19.63 11.02
N THR A 108 21.10 -18.69 11.51
CA THR A 108 20.66 -17.64 12.42
C THR A 108 20.18 -16.38 11.69
N ALA A 109 20.68 -16.13 10.47
CA ALA A 109 20.32 -14.95 9.68
C ALA A 109 18.97 -15.09 8.98
N ASP A 110 18.29 -13.95 8.78
CA ASP A 110 17.04 -13.86 8.01
C ASP A 110 17.29 -13.92 6.49
N ILE A 111 18.45 -13.41 6.06
CA ILE A 111 18.88 -13.34 4.66
C ILE A 111 20.26 -13.97 4.51
N VAL A 112 20.46 -14.78 3.47
CA VAL A 112 21.76 -15.39 3.14
C VAL A 112 22.21 -14.93 1.75
N LEU A 113 23.40 -14.34 1.67
CA LEU A 113 24.04 -13.93 0.42
C LEU A 113 24.75 -15.12 -0.21
N LEU A 114 24.08 -15.84 -1.11
CA LEU A 114 24.59 -17.08 -1.70
C LEU A 114 25.93 -16.93 -2.45
N ASP A 115 26.21 -15.73 -2.96
CA ASP A 115 27.40 -15.39 -3.74
C ASP A 115 28.46 -14.57 -2.97
N ASP A 116 28.23 -14.33 -1.67
CA ASP A 116 29.07 -13.49 -0.81
C ASP A 116 29.28 -12.04 -1.33
N ASN A 117 28.39 -11.55 -2.18
CA ASN A 117 28.49 -10.21 -2.74
C ASN A 117 27.77 -9.18 -1.86
N PHE A 118 28.54 -8.31 -1.21
CA PHE A 118 28.00 -7.20 -0.40
C PHE A 118 27.13 -6.22 -1.20
N ALA A 119 27.28 -6.12 -2.54
CA ALA A 119 26.43 -5.27 -3.37
C ALA A 119 24.95 -5.70 -3.31
N SER A 120 24.67 -6.97 -3.02
CA SER A 120 23.31 -7.50 -2.84
C SER A 120 22.56 -6.84 -1.68
N ILE A 121 23.28 -6.32 -0.67
CA ILE A 121 22.65 -5.56 0.42
C ILE A 121 22.13 -4.22 -0.09
N VAL A 122 22.88 -3.55 -0.97
CA VAL A 122 22.45 -2.27 -1.56
C VAL A 122 21.20 -2.48 -2.41
N MET A 123 21.20 -3.51 -3.26
CA MET A 123 20.02 -3.90 -4.05
C MET A 123 18.83 -4.29 -3.15
N GLY A 124 19.06 -5.04 -2.07
CA GLY A 124 18.00 -5.40 -1.12
C GLY A 124 17.39 -4.19 -0.41
N ILE A 125 18.19 -3.17 -0.09
CA ILE A 125 17.70 -1.90 0.48
C ILE A 125 16.85 -1.15 -0.54
N GLU A 126 17.27 -1.13 -1.81
CA GLU A 126 16.53 -0.50 -2.91
C GLU A 126 15.16 -1.18 -3.10
N GLU A 127 15.14 -2.51 -3.26
CA GLU A 127 13.92 -3.31 -3.41
C GLU A 127 12.99 -3.18 -2.19
N GLY A 128 13.54 -3.19 -0.97
CA GLY A 128 12.75 -3.02 0.25
C GLY A 128 12.09 -1.64 0.35
N ARG A 129 12.73 -0.59 -0.17
CA ARG A 129 12.14 0.76 -0.25
C ARG A 129 11.05 0.82 -1.33
N LEU A 130 11.33 0.26 -2.51
CA LEU A 130 10.39 0.20 -3.63
C LEU A 130 9.12 -0.56 -3.23
N LEU A 131 9.27 -1.76 -2.68
CA LEU A 131 8.15 -2.60 -2.24
C LEU A 131 7.29 -1.88 -1.19
N PHE A 132 7.89 -1.14 -0.25
CA PHE A 132 7.12 -0.40 0.74
C PHE A 132 6.24 0.69 0.10
N ASP A 133 6.76 1.41 -0.89
CA ASP A 133 5.98 2.42 -1.61
C ASP A 133 4.89 1.76 -2.49
N ASN A 134 5.22 0.69 -3.21
CA ASN A 134 4.29 -0.07 -4.05
C ASN A 134 3.15 -0.70 -3.23
N LEU A 135 3.43 -1.21 -2.03
CA LEU A 135 2.40 -1.70 -1.12
C LEU A 135 1.41 -0.60 -0.70
N ARG A 136 1.85 0.66 -0.58
CA ARG A 136 0.93 1.77 -0.31
C ARG A 136 0.03 2.05 -1.51
N LEU A 137 0.55 1.92 -2.73
CA LEU A 137 -0.25 2.06 -3.94
C LEU A 137 -1.35 0.99 -3.98
N SER A 138 -0.96 -0.27 -3.78
CA SER A 138 -1.87 -1.42 -3.72
C SER A 138 -2.95 -1.23 -2.65
N LEU A 139 -2.58 -0.79 -1.44
CA LEU A 139 -3.55 -0.51 -0.37
C LEU A 139 -4.49 0.66 -0.69
N ALA A 140 -3.99 1.72 -1.31
CA ALA A 140 -4.83 2.86 -1.72
C ALA A 140 -5.82 2.46 -2.80
N TYR A 141 -5.41 1.59 -3.73
CA TYR A 141 -6.24 0.98 -4.76
C TYR A 141 -7.36 0.12 -4.14
N THR A 142 -6.99 -0.88 -3.34
CA THR A 142 -7.94 -1.82 -2.73
C THR A 142 -8.94 -1.12 -1.80
N PHE A 143 -8.50 -0.17 -0.98
CA PHE A 143 -9.43 0.50 -0.07
C PHE A 143 -10.44 1.42 -0.75
N ALA A 144 -10.25 1.77 -2.03
CA ALA A 144 -11.20 2.62 -2.75
C ALA A 144 -12.49 1.87 -3.13
N HIS A 145 -12.48 0.56 -3.42
CA HIS A 145 -13.71 -0.19 -3.79
C HIS A 145 -14.58 -0.59 -2.60
N ILE A 146 -14.04 -0.56 -1.38
CA ILE A 146 -14.81 -0.87 -0.16
C ILE A 146 -16.03 0.08 0.00
N CYS A 147 -15.89 1.37 -0.34
CA CYS A 147 -17.00 2.32 -0.28
C CYS A 147 -18.17 1.92 -1.21
N PRO A 148 -17.99 1.76 -2.53
CA PRO A 148 -19.08 1.38 -3.42
C PRO A 148 -19.65 -0.02 -3.16
N GLU A 149 -19.04 -0.87 -2.32
CA GLU A 149 -19.62 -2.16 -1.88
C GLU A 149 -20.49 -2.06 -0.62
N ILE A 150 -20.14 -1.17 0.31
CA ILE A 150 -20.92 -0.97 1.55
C ILE A 150 -22.20 -0.16 1.25
N PHE A 151 -22.13 0.81 0.35
CA PHE A 151 -23.23 1.74 0.10
C PHE A 151 -24.52 1.10 -0.44
N PRO A 152 -24.51 0.10 -1.34
CA PRO A 152 -25.72 -0.61 -1.76
C PRO A 152 -26.52 -1.15 -0.58
N ILE A 153 -25.84 -1.80 0.36
CA ILE A 153 -26.45 -2.37 1.56
C ILE A 153 -26.98 -1.23 2.45
N MET A 154 -26.17 -0.19 2.65
CA MET A 154 -26.58 0.98 3.45
C MET A 154 -27.82 1.69 2.86
N LEU A 155 -27.90 1.83 1.54
CA LEU A 155 -29.03 2.45 0.84
C LEU A 155 -30.29 1.59 0.94
N THR A 156 -30.16 0.26 0.87
CA THR A 156 -31.28 -0.65 1.13
C THR A 156 -31.81 -0.49 2.56
N PHE A 157 -30.94 -0.43 3.57
CA PHE A 157 -31.40 -0.26 4.96
C PHE A 157 -31.92 1.15 5.29
N ALA A 158 -31.27 2.20 4.77
CA ALA A 158 -31.61 3.59 5.13
C ALA A 158 -32.80 4.14 4.32
N LEU A 159 -32.91 3.77 3.05
CA LEU A 159 -33.89 4.32 2.11
C LEU A 159 -34.84 3.25 1.54
N GLY A 160 -34.69 1.98 1.93
CA GLY A 160 -35.53 0.89 1.43
C GLY A 160 -35.43 0.69 -0.09
N LEU A 161 -34.26 0.98 -0.69
CA LEU A 161 -34.01 0.78 -2.11
C LEU A 161 -33.68 -0.70 -2.41
N PRO A 162 -34.02 -1.21 -3.61
CA PRO A 162 -33.63 -2.56 -4.03
C PRO A 162 -32.12 -2.78 -3.94
N LEU A 163 -31.71 -3.99 -3.57
CA LEU A 163 -30.29 -4.30 -3.38
C LEU A 163 -29.50 -4.07 -4.68
N GLY A 164 -28.51 -3.17 -4.62
CA GLY A 164 -27.68 -2.80 -5.79
C GLY A 164 -26.45 -3.69 -6.01
N LEU A 165 -25.98 -4.42 -5.00
CA LEU A 165 -24.96 -5.46 -5.16
C LEU A 165 -25.30 -6.64 -4.25
N SER A 166 -25.31 -7.84 -4.81
CA SER A 166 -25.46 -9.07 -4.03
C SER A 166 -24.14 -9.45 -3.34
N PRO A 167 -24.18 -10.24 -2.25
CA PRO A 167 -22.96 -10.74 -1.61
C PRO A 167 -22.05 -11.53 -2.55
N LEU A 168 -22.63 -12.25 -3.52
CA LEU A 168 -21.86 -12.99 -4.53
C LEU A 168 -21.15 -12.06 -5.51
N GLN A 169 -21.81 -10.95 -5.90
CA GLN A 169 -21.16 -9.93 -6.72
C GLN A 169 -19.99 -9.27 -5.97
N ILE A 170 -20.16 -8.91 -4.70
CA ILE A 170 -19.09 -8.36 -3.86
C ILE A 170 -17.90 -9.34 -3.83
N LEU A 171 -18.15 -10.62 -3.54
CA LEU A 171 -17.11 -11.64 -3.52
C LEU A 171 -16.40 -11.79 -4.89
N SER A 172 -17.14 -11.70 -6.00
CA SER A 172 -16.57 -11.76 -7.34
C SER A 172 -15.68 -10.56 -7.69
N ILE A 173 -15.96 -9.40 -7.09
CA ILE A 173 -15.15 -8.19 -7.25
C ILE A 173 -13.87 -8.37 -6.41
N ASP A 174 -14.01 -8.60 -5.10
CA ASP A 174 -12.91 -8.69 -4.15
C ASP A 174 -11.90 -9.80 -4.49
N LEU A 175 -12.39 -10.99 -4.80
CA LEU A 175 -11.55 -12.18 -4.93
C LEU A 175 -11.06 -12.41 -6.37
N ALA A 176 -11.84 -12.04 -7.38
CA ALA A 176 -11.51 -12.36 -8.77
C ALA A 176 -11.05 -11.11 -9.55
N SER A 177 -11.87 -10.05 -9.57
CA SER A 177 -11.64 -8.92 -10.48
C SER A 177 -10.54 -7.97 -9.96
N GLU A 178 -10.49 -7.72 -8.66
CA GLU A 178 -9.59 -6.73 -8.04
C GLU A 178 -8.18 -7.26 -7.74
N MET A 179 -8.02 -8.58 -7.58
CA MET A 179 -6.72 -9.17 -7.23
C MET A 179 -5.62 -8.94 -8.28
N PRO A 180 -5.85 -9.17 -9.60
CA PRO A 180 -4.82 -8.95 -10.59
C PRO A 180 -4.31 -7.50 -10.62
N PRO A 181 -5.17 -6.46 -10.67
CA PRO A 181 -4.72 -5.07 -10.60
C PRO A 181 -3.97 -4.73 -9.31
N ALA A 182 -4.48 -5.15 -8.14
CA ALA A 182 -3.86 -4.87 -6.86
C ALA A 182 -2.45 -5.46 -6.74
N VAL A 183 -2.24 -6.68 -7.25
CA VAL A 183 -0.93 -7.33 -7.30
C VAL A 183 -0.03 -6.68 -8.35
N SER A 184 -0.57 -6.23 -9.48
CA SER A 184 0.21 -5.58 -10.53
C SER A 184 0.93 -4.31 -10.05
N LEU A 185 0.35 -3.57 -9.09
CA LEU A 185 0.96 -2.40 -8.47
C LEU A 185 2.26 -2.72 -7.68
N ALA A 186 2.48 -3.98 -7.31
CA ALA A 186 3.75 -4.41 -6.72
C ALA A 186 4.93 -4.28 -7.71
N TYR A 187 4.66 -4.30 -9.02
CA TYR A 187 5.64 -4.20 -10.10
C TYR A 187 5.83 -2.76 -10.63
N GLU A 188 5.28 -1.77 -9.93
CA GLU A 188 5.44 -0.37 -10.31
C GLU A 188 6.89 0.10 -10.12
N GLN A 189 7.35 0.96 -11.03
CA GLN A 189 8.72 1.47 -11.01
C GLN A 189 8.86 2.69 -10.08
N PRO A 190 10.04 2.94 -9.51
CA PRO A 190 10.24 4.07 -8.60
C PRO A 190 10.03 5.43 -9.29
N GLU A 191 9.26 6.33 -8.67
CA GLU A 191 9.02 7.69 -9.19
C GLU A 191 10.27 8.58 -9.21
N GLN A 192 11.21 8.33 -8.30
CA GLN A 192 12.43 9.13 -8.13
C GLN A 192 13.54 8.22 -7.62
N ASP A 193 14.78 8.72 -7.60
CA ASP A 193 15.90 7.99 -7.02
C ASP A 193 15.66 7.75 -5.52
N ILE A 194 15.19 6.54 -5.21
CA ILE A 194 14.83 6.10 -3.86
C ILE A 194 16.07 5.92 -2.98
N MET A 195 17.26 5.75 -3.55
CA MET A 195 18.51 5.54 -2.81
C MET A 195 19.10 6.85 -2.29
N LEU A 196 18.80 7.98 -2.95
CA LEU A 196 19.18 9.31 -2.47
C LEU A 196 18.31 9.83 -1.31
N THR A 197 17.20 9.15 -1.00
CA THR A 197 16.34 9.52 0.12
C THR A 197 16.85 8.97 1.46
N ARG A 198 16.65 9.72 2.54
CA ARG A 198 16.99 9.25 3.89
C ARG A 198 16.09 8.07 4.29
N PRO A 199 16.58 7.12 5.11
CA PRO A 199 15.75 6.05 5.64
C PRO A 199 14.47 6.59 6.30
N ARG A 200 13.36 5.87 6.09
CA ARG A 200 12.08 6.19 6.73
C ARG A 200 12.19 6.04 8.24
N SER A 201 11.50 6.91 8.98
CA SER A 201 11.37 6.72 10.43
C SER A 201 10.53 5.47 10.72
N GLY A 202 10.89 4.69 11.74
CA GLY A 202 10.10 3.54 12.21
C GLY A 202 8.68 3.88 12.66
N LYS A 203 8.37 5.17 12.92
CA LYS A 203 7.01 5.64 13.21
C LYS A 203 6.14 5.81 11.96
N THR A 204 6.73 5.71 10.78
CA THR A 204 6.02 5.86 9.50
C THR A 204 5.15 4.63 9.26
N ARG A 205 3.83 4.81 9.34
CA ARG A 205 2.88 3.74 9.06
C ARG A 205 2.74 3.53 7.55
N LEU A 206 2.54 2.27 7.16
CA LEU A 206 2.14 1.90 5.80
C LEU A 206 0.80 2.56 5.46
N LEU A 207 -0.19 2.40 6.35
CA LEU A 207 -1.48 3.06 6.29
C LEU A 207 -1.44 4.41 7.01
N SER A 208 -1.22 5.48 6.26
CA SER A 208 -1.31 6.84 6.79
C SER A 208 -2.76 7.34 6.78
N LYS A 209 -3.09 8.28 7.68
CA LYS A 209 -4.41 8.93 7.68
C LYS A 209 -4.74 9.59 6.34
N GLY A 210 -3.74 10.18 5.68
CA GLY A 210 -3.93 10.78 4.36
C GLY A 210 -4.27 9.77 3.27
N LEU A 211 -3.70 8.56 3.34
CA LEU A 211 -4.03 7.46 2.43
C LEU A 211 -5.49 7.05 2.61
N LEU A 212 -5.94 6.87 3.85
CA LEU A 212 -7.32 6.48 4.15
C LEU A 212 -8.33 7.56 3.72
N VAL A 213 -8.02 8.84 3.98
CA VAL A 213 -8.85 9.96 3.54
C VAL A 213 -8.94 10.00 2.00
N TYR A 214 -7.83 9.81 1.31
CA TYR A 214 -7.82 9.69 -0.15
C TYR A 214 -8.69 8.53 -0.64
N ALA A 215 -8.42 7.32 -0.15
CA ALA A 215 -9.04 6.10 -0.64
C ALA A 215 -10.55 6.08 -0.36
N TYR A 216 -10.99 6.38 0.86
CA TYR A 216 -12.42 6.29 1.20
C TYR A 216 -13.22 7.51 0.75
N ILE A 217 -12.74 8.73 0.99
CA ILE A 217 -13.56 9.93 0.78
C ILE A 217 -13.52 10.39 -0.67
N PHE A 218 -12.33 10.48 -1.27
CA PHE A 218 -12.18 11.10 -2.58
C PHE A 218 -12.30 10.10 -3.73
N ALA A 219 -11.49 9.03 -3.70
CA ALA A 219 -11.53 7.99 -4.72
C ALA A 219 -12.80 7.15 -4.56
N GLY A 220 -12.95 6.48 -3.42
CA GLY A 220 -14.10 5.62 -3.11
C GLY A 220 -15.41 6.36 -3.17
N GLY A 221 -15.53 7.52 -2.52
CA GLY A 221 -16.74 8.35 -2.59
C GLY A 221 -17.11 8.77 -4.02
N GLY A 222 -16.13 9.11 -4.86
CA GLY A 222 -16.37 9.41 -6.28
C GLY A 222 -16.89 8.21 -7.07
N ILE A 223 -16.28 7.04 -6.86
CA ILE A 223 -16.73 5.77 -7.46
C ILE A 223 -18.14 5.44 -6.99
N THR A 224 -18.42 5.54 -5.69
CA THR A 224 -19.75 5.31 -5.10
C THR A 224 -20.81 6.20 -5.73
N ILE A 225 -20.54 7.50 -5.90
CA ILE A 225 -21.49 8.42 -6.56
C ILE A 225 -21.76 7.96 -8.00
N GLY A 226 -20.71 7.54 -8.72
CA GLY A 226 -20.83 6.95 -10.06
C GLY A 226 -21.71 5.70 -10.09
N CYS A 227 -21.49 4.77 -9.16
CA CYS A 227 -22.29 3.55 -9.07
C CYS A 227 -23.75 3.82 -8.70
N ILE A 228 -24.02 4.75 -7.77
CA ILE A 228 -25.38 5.20 -7.44
C ILE A 228 -26.05 5.81 -8.67
N ALA A 229 -25.34 6.66 -9.42
CA ALA A 229 -25.87 7.26 -10.64
C ALA A 229 -26.20 6.18 -11.70
N ALA A 230 -25.33 5.19 -11.87
CA ALA A 230 -25.55 4.06 -12.77
C ALA A 230 -26.79 3.25 -12.39
N TYR A 231 -26.89 2.87 -11.12
CA TYR A 231 -28.03 2.17 -10.55
C TYR A 231 -29.34 2.93 -10.77
N LEU A 232 -29.39 4.22 -10.41
CA LEU A 232 -30.58 5.05 -10.60
C LEU A 232 -30.92 5.28 -12.07
N SER A 233 -29.92 5.33 -12.95
CA SER A 233 -30.13 5.50 -14.39
C SER A 233 -30.88 4.32 -15.02
N VAL A 234 -30.70 3.10 -14.49
CA VAL A 234 -31.43 1.92 -14.96
C VAL A 234 -32.92 2.03 -14.60
N TYR A 235 -33.24 2.43 -13.37
CA TYR A 235 -34.63 2.67 -12.97
C TYR A 235 -35.27 3.80 -13.79
N SER A 236 -34.54 4.90 -14.00
CA SER A 236 -35.01 6.00 -14.83
C SER A 236 -35.23 5.60 -16.29
N TYR A 237 -34.43 4.69 -16.84
CA TYR A 237 -34.61 4.15 -18.19
C TYR A 237 -35.93 3.39 -18.34
N HIS A 238 -36.39 2.75 -17.26
CA HIS A 238 -37.68 2.08 -17.18
C HIS A 238 -38.78 2.99 -16.60
N ASN A 239 -38.67 4.32 -16.68
CA ASN A 239 -39.67 5.27 -16.15
C ASN A 239 -40.03 5.07 -14.66
N ILE A 240 -39.08 4.61 -13.84
CA ILE A 240 -39.24 4.51 -12.39
C ILE A 240 -38.45 5.66 -11.78
N SER A 241 -39.17 6.62 -11.20
CA SER A 241 -38.53 7.76 -10.56
C SER A 241 -37.88 7.35 -9.23
N PHE A 242 -36.89 8.12 -8.77
CA PHE A 242 -36.29 7.87 -7.46
C PHE A 242 -37.32 7.85 -6.32
N ARG A 243 -38.35 8.71 -6.40
CA ARG A 243 -39.41 8.79 -5.38
C ARG A 243 -40.24 7.52 -5.31
N ASP A 244 -40.50 6.90 -6.47
CA ASP A 244 -41.23 5.64 -6.55
C ASP A 244 -40.44 4.47 -5.98
N LEU A 245 -39.11 4.59 -5.91
CA LEU A 245 -38.21 3.50 -5.49
C LEU A 245 -38.01 3.47 -3.96
N VAL A 246 -38.14 4.60 -3.29
CA VAL A 246 -37.89 4.75 -1.84
C VAL A 246 -38.90 3.93 -1.03
N PHE A 247 -38.41 3.16 -0.05
CA PHE A 247 -39.19 2.26 0.80
C PHE A 247 -39.98 1.16 0.07
N THR A 248 -39.50 0.69 -1.08
CA THR A 248 -40.17 -0.38 -1.85
C THR A 248 -39.55 -1.77 -1.69
N ALA A 249 -38.29 -1.86 -1.27
CA ALA A 249 -37.53 -3.12 -1.23
C ALA A 249 -38.14 -4.21 -0.33
N GLU A 250 -38.91 -3.84 0.69
CA GLU A 250 -39.54 -4.81 1.58
C GLU A 250 -40.70 -5.54 0.90
N HIS A 251 -41.44 -4.89 0.00
CA HIS A 251 -42.66 -5.42 -0.60
C HIS A 251 -42.51 -5.79 -2.09
N HIS A 252 -41.61 -5.12 -2.80
CA HIS A 252 -41.38 -5.24 -4.24
C HIS A 252 -39.96 -5.78 -4.51
N TRP A 253 -39.64 -6.11 -5.76
CA TRP A 253 -38.27 -6.51 -6.18
C TRP A 253 -37.76 -7.85 -5.61
N LYS A 254 -38.68 -8.75 -5.29
CA LYS A 254 -38.43 -10.09 -4.76
C LYS A 254 -39.39 -11.10 -5.40
N VAL A 255 -39.04 -12.39 -5.30
CA VAL A 255 -39.89 -13.47 -5.79
C VAL A 255 -41.21 -13.47 -5.02
N GLY A 256 -42.33 -13.56 -5.74
CA GLY A 256 -43.69 -13.45 -5.23
C GLY A 256 -44.15 -12.02 -4.88
N ALA A 257 -43.47 -10.99 -5.39
CA ALA A 257 -43.89 -9.60 -5.20
C ALA A 257 -45.20 -9.29 -5.93
N MET A 258 -46.02 -8.40 -5.34
CA MET A 258 -47.21 -7.86 -6.01
C MET A 258 -46.80 -6.93 -7.16
N ASN A 259 -47.75 -6.66 -8.07
CA ASN A 259 -47.53 -5.73 -9.16
C ASN A 259 -47.19 -4.34 -8.64
N PHE A 260 -46.04 -3.83 -9.05
CA PHE A 260 -45.56 -2.51 -8.68
C PHE A 260 -46.14 -1.47 -9.63
N THR A 261 -46.78 -0.43 -9.10
CA THR A 261 -47.33 0.67 -9.92
C THR A 261 -46.61 1.96 -9.59
N THR A 262 -46.03 2.60 -10.61
CA THR A 262 -45.33 3.89 -10.50
C THR A 262 -46.30 5.06 -10.37
N SER A 263 -45.81 6.23 -9.94
CA SER A 263 -46.60 7.47 -9.90
C SER A 263 -47.19 7.86 -11.26
N ASP A 264 -46.52 7.49 -12.36
CA ASP A 264 -46.98 7.75 -13.73
C ASP A 264 -48.01 6.71 -14.23
N GLY A 265 -48.43 5.78 -13.37
CA GLY A 265 -49.46 4.76 -13.66
C GLY A 265 -48.95 3.53 -14.42
N VAL A 266 -47.64 3.38 -14.61
CA VAL A 266 -47.05 2.20 -15.27
C VAL A 266 -46.95 1.05 -14.26
N VAL A 267 -47.47 -0.12 -14.66
CA VAL A 267 -47.51 -1.34 -13.84
C VAL A 267 -46.45 -2.34 -14.27
N TYR A 268 -45.71 -2.87 -13.30
CA TYR A 268 -44.65 -3.86 -13.46
C TYR A 268 -45.03 -5.16 -12.72
N ASP A 269 -45.07 -6.26 -13.47
CA ASP A 269 -45.21 -7.60 -12.93
C ASP A 269 -43.92 -8.06 -12.25
N GLU A 270 -44.01 -9.17 -11.50
CA GLU A 270 -42.88 -9.77 -10.77
C GLU A 270 -41.64 -9.97 -11.66
N ASN A 271 -41.83 -10.57 -12.85
CA ASN A 271 -40.72 -10.89 -13.76
C ASN A 271 -40.00 -9.62 -14.22
N LYS A 272 -40.74 -8.56 -14.58
CA LYS A 272 -40.12 -7.28 -14.95
C LYS A 272 -39.42 -6.62 -13.77
N GLN A 273 -39.98 -6.70 -12.56
CA GLN A 273 -39.30 -6.16 -11.37
C GLN A 273 -37.96 -6.84 -11.12
N LEU A 274 -37.92 -8.17 -11.16
CA LEU A 274 -36.68 -8.95 -10.99
C LEU A 274 -35.69 -8.68 -12.12
N TYR A 275 -36.16 -8.56 -13.36
CA TYR A 275 -35.33 -8.20 -14.50
C TYR A 275 -34.67 -6.82 -14.32
N ILE A 276 -35.45 -5.78 -14.01
CA ILE A 276 -34.96 -4.42 -13.79
C ILE A 276 -33.98 -4.36 -12.62
N LYS A 277 -34.28 -5.05 -11.51
CA LYS A 277 -33.37 -5.17 -10.37
C LYS A 277 -32.03 -5.80 -10.78
N GLY A 278 -32.08 -6.90 -11.53
CA GLY A 278 -30.87 -7.57 -12.02
C GLY A 278 -30.03 -6.70 -12.96
N GLN A 279 -30.67 -5.88 -13.81
CA GLN A 279 -29.98 -4.88 -14.63
C GLN A 279 -29.32 -3.80 -13.78
N ALA A 280 -30.01 -3.30 -12.75
CA ALA A 280 -29.46 -2.29 -11.86
C ALA A 280 -28.26 -2.82 -11.06
N ALA A 281 -28.31 -4.09 -10.64
CA ALA A 281 -27.22 -4.76 -9.95
C ALA A 281 -25.99 -4.97 -10.86
N ALA A 282 -26.21 -5.38 -12.11
CA ALA A 282 -25.14 -5.47 -13.11
C ALA A 282 -24.54 -4.09 -13.41
N ALA A 283 -25.38 -3.04 -13.52
CA ALA A 283 -24.93 -1.69 -13.80
C ALA A 283 -24.02 -1.12 -12.69
N TRP A 284 -24.34 -1.40 -11.43
CA TRP A 284 -23.49 -1.05 -10.30
C TRP A 284 -22.12 -1.73 -10.41
N GLN A 285 -22.11 -3.04 -10.68
CA GLN A 285 -20.88 -3.83 -10.80
C GLN A 285 -20.00 -3.34 -11.97
N ILE A 286 -20.57 -3.06 -13.14
CA ILE A 286 -19.83 -2.51 -14.29
C ILE A 286 -19.15 -1.20 -13.91
N VAL A 287 -19.89 -0.25 -13.34
CA VAL A 287 -19.34 1.07 -13.06
C VAL A 287 -18.31 1.00 -11.95
N LEU A 288 -18.46 0.12 -10.96
CA LEU A 288 -17.46 -0.11 -9.92
C LEU A 288 -16.13 -0.58 -10.54
N VAL A 289 -16.16 -1.71 -11.25
CA VAL A 289 -14.94 -2.35 -11.81
C VAL A 289 -14.30 -1.43 -12.86
N MET A 290 -15.10 -0.88 -13.78
CA MET A 290 -14.54 0.03 -14.79
C MET A 290 -13.97 1.32 -14.20
N SER A 291 -14.54 1.84 -13.10
CA SER A 291 -13.94 2.99 -12.40
C SER A 291 -12.63 2.62 -11.71
N GLN A 292 -12.47 1.38 -11.24
CA GLN A 292 -11.22 0.89 -10.67
C GLN A 292 -10.11 0.77 -11.71
N VAL A 293 -10.41 0.37 -12.94
CA VAL A 293 -9.46 0.44 -14.07
C VAL A 293 -8.89 1.86 -14.22
N PHE A 294 -9.74 2.90 -14.19
CA PHE A 294 -9.26 4.28 -14.22
C PHE A 294 -8.49 4.65 -12.96
N HIS A 295 -8.93 4.19 -11.80
CA HIS A 295 -8.28 4.47 -10.53
C HIS A 295 -6.85 3.91 -10.48
N LEU A 296 -6.62 2.67 -10.95
CA LEU A 296 -5.33 1.99 -11.02
C LEU A 296 -4.24 2.89 -11.63
N TYR A 297 -4.48 3.41 -12.83
CA TYR A 297 -3.52 4.25 -13.54
C TYR A 297 -3.37 5.65 -12.92
N ASN A 298 -4.37 6.12 -12.18
CA ASN A 298 -4.31 7.40 -11.49
C ASN A 298 -3.60 7.32 -10.13
N CYS A 299 -3.67 6.17 -9.46
CA CYS A 299 -3.01 5.93 -8.19
C CYS A 299 -1.60 5.36 -8.32
N SER A 300 -1.16 4.94 -9.51
CA SER A 300 0.21 4.45 -9.76
C SER A 300 1.31 5.47 -9.46
N THR A 301 0.97 6.76 -9.37
CA THR A 301 1.89 7.84 -9.03
C THR A 301 1.35 8.71 -7.89
N ARG A 302 2.20 9.00 -6.91
CA ARG A 302 1.90 9.83 -5.73
C ARG A 302 2.26 11.29 -5.93
N ARG A 303 3.31 11.59 -6.69
CA ARG A 303 3.79 12.98 -6.89
C ARG A 303 3.90 13.36 -8.36
N ILE A 304 4.33 12.44 -9.22
CA ILE A 304 4.50 12.71 -10.65
C ILE A 304 3.15 12.66 -11.37
N SER A 305 3.00 13.49 -12.40
CA SER A 305 1.80 13.46 -13.24
C SER A 305 1.74 12.16 -14.04
N VAL A 306 0.55 11.58 -14.19
CA VAL A 306 0.37 10.35 -14.99
C VAL A 306 0.83 10.58 -16.44
N PHE A 307 0.62 11.78 -16.98
CA PHE A 307 1.04 12.14 -18.34
C PHE A 307 2.56 12.18 -18.54
N ARG A 308 3.32 12.33 -17.45
CA ARG A 308 4.80 12.33 -17.51
C ARG A 308 5.40 10.96 -17.19
N HIS A 309 4.75 10.21 -16.30
CA HIS A 309 5.16 8.84 -15.95
C HIS A 309 4.82 7.86 -17.09
N GLY A 310 3.65 8.03 -17.71
CA GLY A 310 3.12 7.09 -18.70
C GLY A 310 2.65 5.78 -18.05
N ILE A 311 2.32 4.80 -18.90
CA ILE A 311 1.99 3.44 -18.48
C ILE A 311 3.21 2.57 -18.74
N THR A 312 4.09 2.46 -17.74
CA THR A 312 5.35 1.68 -17.84
C THR A 312 5.19 0.24 -17.40
N ASN A 313 4.21 -0.03 -16.53
CA ASN A 313 4.00 -1.33 -15.90
C ASN A 313 3.17 -2.25 -16.81
N VAL A 314 3.83 -3.13 -17.57
CA VAL A 314 3.17 -4.10 -18.46
C VAL A 314 2.24 -5.06 -17.68
N MET A 315 2.58 -5.41 -16.44
CA MET A 315 1.73 -6.27 -15.62
C MET A 315 0.40 -5.61 -15.29
N SER A 316 0.37 -4.29 -15.12
CA SER A 316 -0.88 -3.54 -14.91
C SER A 316 -1.80 -3.60 -16.13
N VAL A 317 -1.25 -3.57 -17.35
CA VAL A 317 -2.02 -3.70 -18.60
C VAL A 317 -2.64 -5.09 -18.72
N VAL A 318 -1.84 -6.15 -18.47
CA VAL A 318 -2.35 -7.53 -18.49
C VAL A 318 -3.43 -7.73 -17.43
N ALA A 319 -3.21 -7.19 -16.22
CA ALA A 319 -4.18 -7.26 -15.13
C ALA A 319 -5.52 -6.62 -15.50
N VAL A 320 -5.51 -5.43 -16.11
CA VAL A 320 -6.73 -4.74 -16.58
C VAL A 320 -7.44 -5.52 -17.69
N ILE A 321 -6.70 -6.15 -18.61
CA ILE A 321 -7.31 -7.01 -19.64
C ILE A 321 -8.04 -8.19 -18.97
N VAL A 322 -7.42 -8.84 -17.99
CA VAL A 322 -8.03 -9.93 -17.23
C VAL A 322 -9.25 -9.45 -16.45
N GLU A 323 -9.15 -8.32 -15.76
CA GLU A 323 -10.24 -7.71 -15.01
C GLU A 323 -11.45 -7.40 -15.90
N ILE A 324 -11.25 -6.76 -17.06
CA ILE A 324 -12.33 -6.46 -18.02
C ILE A 324 -12.92 -7.75 -18.60
N ALA A 325 -12.10 -8.76 -18.90
CA ALA A 325 -12.58 -10.05 -19.38
C ALA A 325 -13.44 -10.77 -18.33
N LEU A 326 -13.02 -10.75 -17.06
CA LEU A 326 -13.80 -11.29 -15.94
C LEU A 326 -15.11 -10.53 -15.74
N LEU A 327 -15.09 -9.20 -15.83
CA LEU A 327 -16.30 -8.38 -15.76
C LEU A 327 -17.30 -8.76 -16.86
N VAL A 328 -16.85 -8.82 -18.11
CA VAL A 328 -17.69 -9.21 -19.25
C VAL A 328 -18.24 -10.62 -19.05
N MET A 329 -17.41 -11.55 -18.57
CA MET A 329 -17.84 -12.90 -18.23
C MET A 329 -18.92 -12.89 -17.15
N PHE A 330 -18.73 -12.18 -16.04
CA PHE A 330 -19.69 -12.14 -14.94
C PHE A 330 -21.03 -11.51 -15.32
N VAL A 331 -21.02 -10.47 -16.15
CA VAL A 331 -22.23 -9.73 -16.51
C VAL A 331 -23.01 -10.37 -17.64
N TYR A 332 -22.35 -10.94 -18.66
CA TYR A 332 -23.02 -11.35 -19.91
C TYR A 332 -23.13 -12.87 -20.10
N THR A 333 -22.58 -13.69 -19.20
CA THR A 333 -22.68 -15.15 -19.31
C THR A 333 -23.98 -15.65 -18.66
N PRO A 334 -24.90 -16.29 -19.40
CA PRO A 334 -26.23 -16.67 -18.86
C PRO A 334 -26.19 -17.56 -17.62
N LEU A 335 -25.23 -18.50 -17.56
CA LEU A 335 -25.06 -19.37 -16.40
C LEU A 335 -24.68 -18.57 -15.15
N ILE A 336 -23.85 -17.54 -15.30
CA ILE A 336 -23.40 -16.71 -14.18
C ILE A 336 -24.49 -15.73 -13.77
N GLN A 337 -25.19 -15.13 -14.75
CA GLN A 337 -26.35 -14.27 -14.50
C GLN A 337 -27.39 -14.94 -13.62
N TYR A 338 -27.65 -16.23 -13.87
CA TYR A 338 -28.55 -17.05 -13.04
C TYR A 338 -28.06 -17.18 -11.59
N PHE A 339 -26.77 -17.37 -11.35
CA PHE A 339 -26.24 -17.47 -9.98
C PHE A 339 -26.12 -16.11 -9.28
N MET A 340 -25.86 -15.04 -10.03
CA MET A 340 -25.67 -13.69 -9.49
C MET A 340 -26.96 -12.87 -9.39
N ASP A 341 -28.09 -13.39 -9.87
CA ASP A 341 -29.37 -12.68 -10.01
C ASP A 341 -29.22 -11.36 -10.81
N THR A 342 -28.41 -11.40 -11.88
CA THR A 342 -28.12 -10.23 -12.73
C THR A 342 -28.70 -10.39 -14.14
N HIS A 343 -28.88 -9.26 -14.83
CA HIS A 343 -29.36 -9.22 -16.21
C HIS A 343 -28.60 -8.15 -16.99
N ASP A 344 -28.58 -8.27 -18.32
CA ASP A 344 -27.86 -7.37 -19.22
C ASP A 344 -28.32 -5.92 -19.04
N PRO A 345 -27.46 -5.01 -18.55
CA PRO A 345 -27.87 -3.63 -18.33
C PRO A 345 -27.96 -2.83 -19.64
N PRO A 346 -28.73 -1.74 -19.66
CA PRO A 346 -28.74 -0.79 -20.77
C PRO A 346 -27.33 -0.29 -21.12
N THR A 347 -27.06 -0.09 -22.41
CA THR A 347 -25.72 0.25 -22.91
C THR A 347 -25.19 1.60 -22.44
N HIS A 348 -26.07 2.55 -22.07
CA HIS A 348 -25.66 3.87 -21.58
C HIS A 348 -24.88 3.81 -20.26
N VAL A 349 -25.03 2.73 -19.49
CA VAL A 349 -24.31 2.53 -18.23
C VAL A 349 -22.79 2.54 -18.42
N TRP A 350 -22.31 1.98 -19.53
CA TRP A 350 -20.88 1.96 -19.87
C TRP A 350 -20.29 3.36 -20.07
N ALA A 351 -21.11 4.36 -20.41
CA ALA A 351 -20.66 5.74 -20.57
C ALA A 351 -20.44 6.46 -19.22
N ILE A 352 -20.99 5.93 -18.12
CA ILE A 352 -20.86 6.54 -16.79
C ILE A 352 -19.45 6.32 -16.22
N ALA A 353 -18.86 5.15 -16.42
CA ALA A 353 -17.54 4.84 -15.87
C ALA A 353 -16.42 5.78 -16.38
N PRO A 354 -16.32 6.13 -17.69
CA PRO A 354 -15.38 7.15 -18.15
C PRO A 354 -15.57 8.53 -17.49
N LEU A 355 -16.79 8.94 -17.17
CA LEU A 355 -17.03 10.21 -16.46
C LEU A 355 -16.47 10.19 -15.04
N VAL A 356 -16.65 9.07 -14.34
CA VAL A 356 -16.04 8.84 -13.02
C VAL A 356 -14.51 8.82 -13.14
N GLY A 357 -13.98 8.16 -14.18
CA GLY A 357 -12.55 8.15 -14.48
C GLY A 357 -11.97 9.55 -14.70
N LEU A 358 -12.68 10.41 -15.44
CA LEU A 358 -12.31 11.81 -15.64
C LEU A 358 -12.31 12.61 -14.32
N TYR A 359 -13.29 12.37 -13.45
CA TYR A 359 -13.30 12.96 -12.11
C TYR A 359 -12.07 12.52 -11.29
N ILE A 360 -11.77 11.22 -11.25
CA ILE A 360 -10.62 10.67 -10.52
C ILE A 360 -9.31 11.25 -11.07
N LEU A 361 -9.19 11.35 -12.40
CA LEU A 361 -8.04 11.94 -13.07
C LEU A 361 -7.87 13.43 -12.72
N ALA A 362 -8.92 14.22 -12.85
CA ALA A 362 -8.90 15.64 -12.53
C ALA A 362 -8.54 15.88 -11.05
N PHE A 363 -9.13 15.10 -10.15
CA PHE A 363 -8.84 15.16 -8.73
C PHE A 363 -7.37 14.78 -8.43
N ASN A 364 -6.88 13.66 -8.96
CA ASN A 364 -5.52 13.18 -8.69
C ASN A 364 -4.45 14.10 -9.31
N GLU A 365 -4.64 14.58 -10.54
CA GLU A 365 -3.71 15.53 -11.16
C GLU A 365 -3.73 16.89 -10.45
N GLY A 366 -4.90 17.38 -10.05
CA GLY A 366 -5.03 18.58 -9.22
C GLY A 366 -4.30 18.42 -7.89
N ARG A 367 -4.50 17.29 -7.19
CA ARG A 367 -3.77 16.95 -5.95
C ARG A 367 -2.26 16.95 -6.17
N LYS A 368 -1.78 16.26 -7.21
CA LYS A 368 -0.34 16.13 -7.50
C LYS A 368 0.28 17.46 -7.92
N TYR A 369 -0.44 18.29 -8.66
CA TYR A 369 -0.04 19.66 -8.96
C TYR A 369 0.11 20.49 -7.68
N LEU A 370 -0.86 20.42 -6.77
CA LEU A 370 -0.83 21.11 -5.49
C LEU A 370 0.35 20.65 -4.61
N ILE A 371 0.60 19.33 -4.53
CA ILE A 371 1.75 18.77 -3.79
C ILE A 371 3.09 19.32 -4.31
N ARG A 372 3.22 19.50 -5.63
CA ARG A 372 4.45 20.00 -6.27
C ARG A 372 4.67 21.50 -6.04
N ASN A 373 3.61 22.31 -6.19
CA ASN A 373 3.73 23.77 -6.18
C ASN A 373 3.52 24.41 -4.80
N TYR A 374 2.73 23.78 -3.91
CA TYR A 374 2.33 24.37 -2.63
C TYR A 374 2.56 23.45 -1.41
N PRO A 375 3.73 22.82 -1.24
CA PRO A 375 3.94 21.72 -0.29
C PRO A 375 3.66 22.04 1.20
N LYS A 376 3.56 23.32 1.58
CA LYS A 376 3.32 23.76 2.97
C LYS A 376 1.83 23.93 3.34
N SER A 377 0.90 23.86 2.38
CA SER A 377 -0.54 24.05 2.67
C SER A 377 -1.10 23.01 3.63
N LYS A 378 -1.99 23.43 4.54
CA LYS A 378 -2.67 22.53 5.50
C LYS A 378 -3.56 21.50 4.80
N PHE A 379 -4.22 21.89 3.71
CA PHE A 379 -5.04 20.98 2.89
C PHE A 379 -4.19 19.85 2.29
N ILE A 380 -3.02 20.18 1.75
CA ILE A 380 -2.11 19.18 1.18
C ILE A 380 -1.62 18.20 2.24
N LYS A 381 -1.39 18.64 3.50
CA LYS A 381 -1.01 17.71 4.58
C LYS A 381 -2.09 16.66 4.87
N LEU A 382 -3.36 16.93 4.56
CA LEU A 382 -4.47 16.00 4.76
C LEU A 382 -4.56 14.98 3.62
N VAL A 383 -4.30 15.40 2.37
CA VAL A 383 -4.51 14.57 1.17
C VAL A 383 -3.20 13.98 0.63
N LYS A 384 -2.04 14.45 1.11
CA LYS A 384 -0.73 13.89 0.79
C LYS A 384 -0.58 12.56 1.50
N TRP A 385 -0.32 11.51 0.73
CA TRP A 385 -0.05 10.18 1.26
C TRP A 385 1.15 9.54 0.64
#